data_AF-A0AAV3XTQ1-F1
#
_entry.id   AF-A0AAV3XTQ1-F1
#
_cell.length_a   1.000
_cell.length_b   1.000
_cell.length_c   1.000
_cell.angle_alpha   90.00
_cell.angle_beta   90.00
_cell.angle_gamma   90.00
#
_symmetry.space_group_name_H-M   'P 1'
#
loop_
_entity.id
_entity.type
_entity.pdbx_description
1 polymer ?
#
loop_
_entity_poly.entity_id
_entity_poly.type
_entity_poly.pdbx_seq_one_letter_code
_entity_poly.pdbx_strand_id
1 'polypeptide(L)'
;MGLVAIKLREHVNYFVPFSDEPGENLSIICIHSMARYCSGMQQVAQASGVNLTFPFFDSLLIDTCLKTKVEDRTSPFVYKPLLKEALYCDFPGSFLSRSTKGDYTTQRCNDILVNLSKIHDRFDNSYLFQMGLIDIKKFRICLDQLAAGYTATLRSLLNNSSC
;
A
#
# COMPACT_ATOMS: atom_id res chain seq x y z
N MET A 1 6.58 24.12 -10.61
CA MET A 1 5.75 22.91 -10.41
C MET A 1 6.70 21.80 -9.97
N GLY A 2 6.43 21.01 -8.92
CA GLY A 2 7.39 20.00 -8.44
C GLY A 2 7.78 18.96 -9.50
N LEU A 3 9.03 18.46 -9.47
CA LEU A 3 9.61 17.55 -10.48
C LEU A 3 8.73 16.33 -10.79
N VAL A 4 8.11 15.74 -9.76
CA VAL A 4 7.18 14.61 -9.90
C VAL A 4 5.93 14.99 -10.69
N ALA A 5 5.35 16.17 -10.42
CA ALA A 5 4.15 16.64 -11.12
C ALA A 5 4.44 16.95 -12.60
N ILE A 6 5.62 17.50 -12.90
CA ILE A 6 6.08 17.71 -14.28
C ILE A 6 6.18 16.36 -14.99
N LYS A 7 6.87 15.39 -14.39
CA LYS A 7 7.07 14.06 -15.00
C LYS A 7 5.76 13.32 -15.20
N LEU A 8 4.83 13.40 -14.25
CA LEU A 8 3.49 12.81 -14.40
C LEU A 8 2.72 13.46 -15.54
N ARG A 9 2.80 14.78 -15.70
CA ARG A 9 2.11 15.49 -16.79
C ARG A 9 2.63 15.10 -18.17
N GLU A 10 3.92 14.82 -18.31
CA GLU A 10 4.50 14.30 -19.57
C GLU A 10 3.89 12.95 -19.97
N HIS A 11 3.39 12.17 -19.01
CA HIS A 11 2.89 10.81 -19.24
C HIS A 11 1.35 10.73 -19.22
N VAL A 12 0.65 11.79 -18.83
CA VAL A 12 -0.83 11.84 -18.76
C VAL A 12 -1.47 11.47 -20.09
N ASN A 13 -0.88 11.90 -21.21
CA ASN A 13 -1.44 11.68 -22.54
C ASN A 13 -1.29 10.23 -23.05
N TYR A 14 -0.56 9.36 -22.34
CA TYR A 14 -0.35 7.97 -22.71
C TYR A 14 -0.98 6.99 -21.71
N PHE A 15 -1.76 7.50 -20.75
CA PHE A 15 -2.43 6.65 -19.78
C PHE A 15 -3.68 6.04 -20.40
N VAL A 16 -3.63 4.75 -20.68
CA VAL A 16 -4.79 3.94 -21.06
C VAL A 16 -5.20 3.13 -19.83
N PRO A 17 -6.50 3.08 -19.48
CA PRO A 17 -6.96 2.23 -18.39
C PRO A 17 -6.64 0.75 -18.68
N PHE A 18 -6.47 -0.04 -17.63
CA PHE A 18 -6.17 -1.48 -17.77
C PHE A 18 -7.40 -2.29 -18.19
N SER A 19 -8.60 -1.76 -17.98
CA SER A 19 -9.88 -2.33 -18.41
C SER A 19 -10.87 -1.18 -18.65
N ASP A 20 -11.80 -1.37 -19.58
CA ASP A 20 -12.88 -0.42 -19.84
C ASP A 20 -13.91 -0.41 -18.69
N GLU A 21 -13.96 -1.48 -17.88
CA GLU A 21 -14.83 -1.58 -16.72
C GLU A 21 -14.20 -0.92 -15.48
N PRO A 22 -14.83 0.11 -14.88
CA PRO A 22 -14.23 0.85 -13.76
C PRO A 22 -13.86 -0.02 -12.56
N GLY A 23 -14.70 -1.01 -12.22
CA GLY A 23 -14.46 -1.91 -11.09
C GLY A 23 -13.25 -2.82 -11.30
N GLU A 24 -13.04 -3.30 -12.53
CA GLU A 24 -11.89 -4.12 -12.88
C GLU A 24 -10.61 -3.28 -12.98
N ASN A 25 -10.67 -2.13 -13.65
CA ASN A 25 -9.53 -1.20 -13.72
C ASN A 25 -9.04 -0.79 -12.31
N LEU A 26 -9.95 -0.48 -11.39
CA LEU A 26 -9.59 -0.19 -10.00
C LEU A 26 -8.96 -1.39 -9.28
N SER A 27 -9.44 -2.60 -9.56
CA SER A 27 -8.87 -3.83 -8.99
C SER A 27 -7.42 -4.03 -9.45
N ILE A 28 -7.15 -3.84 -10.74
CA ILE A 28 -5.80 -3.96 -11.33
C ILE A 28 -4.85 -2.89 -10.76
N ILE A 29 -5.31 -1.64 -10.64
CA ILE A 29 -4.54 -0.56 -10.00
C ILE A 29 -4.18 -0.91 -8.55
N CYS A 30 -5.15 -1.44 -7.79
CA CYS A 30 -4.92 -1.88 -6.41
C CYS A 30 -3.89 -3.02 -6.33
N ILE A 31 -3.98 -4.02 -7.23
CA ILE A 31 -3.03 -5.13 -7.32
C ILE A 31 -1.62 -4.59 -7.58
N HIS A 32 -1.43 -3.72 -8.57
CA HIS A 32 -0.11 -3.12 -8.84
C HIS A 32 0.42 -2.29 -7.67
N SER A 33 -0.44 -1.53 -7.00
CA SER A 33 -0.05 -0.74 -5.83
C SER A 33 0.45 -1.62 -4.69
N MET A 34 -0.29 -2.68 -4.39
CA MET A 34 0.07 -3.62 -3.33
C MET A 34 1.29 -4.48 -3.71
N ALA A 35 1.43 -4.87 -4.99
CA ALA A 35 2.62 -5.59 -5.47
C ALA A 35 3.90 -4.77 -5.22
N ARG A 36 3.88 -3.46 -5.53
CA ARG A 36 5.01 -2.56 -5.23
C ARG A 36 5.30 -2.47 -3.73
N TYR A 37 4.26 -2.38 -2.90
CA TYR A 37 4.40 -2.39 -1.45
C TYR A 37 5.06 -3.70 -0.96
N CYS A 38 4.57 -4.85 -1.43
CA CYS A 38 5.12 -6.16 -1.13
C CYS A 38 6.60 -6.27 -1.54
N SER A 39 6.97 -5.85 -2.75
CA SER A 39 8.37 -5.84 -3.19
C SER A 39 9.26 -4.97 -2.29
N GLY A 40 8.79 -3.80 -1.88
CA GLY A 40 9.52 -2.95 -0.92
C GLY A 40 9.69 -3.65 0.44
N MET A 41 8.66 -4.34 0.93
CA MET A 41 8.74 -5.12 2.16
C MET A 41 9.73 -6.30 2.05
N GLN A 42 9.79 -6.96 0.90
CA GLN A 42 10.78 -8.02 0.67
C GLN A 42 12.21 -7.48 0.74
N GLN A 43 12.48 -6.31 0.14
CA GLN A 43 13.79 -5.67 0.20
C GLN A 43 14.20 -5.34 1.65
N VAL A 44 13.27 -4.79 2.44
CA VAL A 44 13.49 -4.49 3.86
C VAL A 44 13.75 -5.77 4.67
N ALA A 45 12.96 -6.82 4.43
CA ALA A 45 13.11 -8.11 5.11
C ALA A 45 14.44 -8.79 4.74
N GLN A 46 14.82 -8.77 3.47
CA GLN A 46 16.06 -9.32 2.96
C GLN A 46 17.28 -8.63 3.58
N ALA A 47 17.24 -7.30 3.73
CA ALA A 47 18.28 -6.55 4.43
C ALA A 47 18.44 -6.98 5.90
N SER A 48 17.43 -7.64 6.48
CA SER A 48 17.44 -8.22 7.83
C SER A 48 17.65 -9.74 7.85
N GLY A 49 18.02 -10.35 6.72
CA GLY A 49 18.21 -11.80 6.60
C GLY A 49 16.92 -12.63 6.60
N VAL A 50 15.76 -11.98 6.45
CA VAL A 50 14.45 -12.65 6.45
C VAL A 50 13.98 -12.87 5.02
N ASN A 51 13.67 -14.12 4.67
CA ASN A 51 13.03 -14.45 3.39
C ASN A 51 11.51 -14.25 3.50
N LEU A 52 11.03 -13.06 3.12
CA LEU A 52 9.61 -12.74 3.12
C LEU A 52 8.98 -13.05 1.75
N THR A 53 7.94 -13.88 1.73
CA THR A 53 7.20 -14.24 0.51
C THR A 53 5.74 -13.81 0.61
N PHE A 54 5.13 -13.49 -0.52
CA PHE A 54 3.72 -13.12 -0.63
C PHE A 54 2.97 -14.07 -1.58
N PRO A 55 2.54 -15.26 -1.14
CA PRO A 55 1.92 -16.27 -2.02
C PRO A 55 0.67 -15.79 -2.76
N PHE A 56 -0.08 -14.84 -2.16
CA PHE A 56 -1.26 -14.24 -2.81
C PHE A 56 -0.94 -13.30 -3.98
N PHE A 57 0.35 -13.00 -4.21
CA PHE A 57 0.84 -12.24 -5.37
C PHE A 57 1.40 -13.14 -6.48
N ASP A 58 1.15 -14.45 -6.39
CA ASP A 58 1.39 -15.36 -7.51
C ASP A 58 0.55 -14.94 -8.74
N SER A 59 1.19 -14.91 -9.92
CA SER A 59 0.53 -14.45 -11.15
C SER A 59 -0.62 -15.35 -11.57
N LEU A 60 -0.50 -16.67 -11.38
CA LEU A 60 -1.58 -17.61 -11.72
C LEU A 60 -2.78 -17.39 -10.80
N LEU A 61 -2.54 -17.15 -9.51
CA LEU A 61 -3.62 -16.85 -8.56
C LEU A 61 -4.31 -15.53 -8.92
N ILE A 62 -3.54 -14.47 -9.22
CA ILE A 62 -4.08 -13.18 -9.64
C ILE A 62 -4.91 -13.33 -10.91
N ASP A 63 -4.39 -13.98 -11.95
CA ASP A 63 -5.08 -14.17 -13.22
C ASP A 63 -6.37 -14.98 -13.04
N THR A 64 -6.34 -16.01 -12.19
CA THR A 64 -7.52 -16.80 -11.85
C THR A 64 -8.58 -15.94 -11.17
N CYS A 65 -8.17 -15.11 -10.21
CA CYS A 65 -9.09 -14.19 -9.55
C CYS A 65 -9.63 -13.14 -10.53
N LEU A 66 -8.82 -12.63 -11.46
CA LEU A 66 -9.26 -11.62 -12.44
C LEU A 66 -10.22 -12.20 -13.49
N LYS A 67 -10.17 -13.49 -13.79
CA LYS A 67 -11.13 -14.18 -14.67
C LYS A 67 -12.49 -14.45 -14.01
N THR A 68 -12.56 -14.42 -12.68
CA THR A 68 -13.83 -14.55 -11.95
C THR A 68 -14.65 -13.27 -12.06
N LYS A 69 -15.97 -13.40 -12.17
CA LYS A 69 -16.90 -12.27 -12.28
C LYS A 69 -16.79 -11.32 -11.08
N VAL A 70 -16.89 -10.02 -11.32
CA VAL A 70 -16.71 -8.98 -10.29
C VAL A 70 -17.66 -9.18 -9.10
N GLU A 71 -18.90 -9.58 -9.39
CA GLU A 71 -19.95 -9.87 -8.41
C GLU A 71 -19.63 -11.05 -7.48
N ASP A 72 -18.79 -11.98 -7.92
CA ASP A 72 -18.35 -13.11 -7.08
C ASP A 72 -17.09 -12.75 -6.28
N ARG A 73 -16.29 -11.78 -6.74
CA ARG A 73 -15.06 -11.30 -6.08
C ARG A 73 -15.33 -10.42 -4.88
N THR A 74 -16.42 -9.67 -4.92
CA THR A 74 -16.71 -8.60 -3.96
C THR A 74 -18.11 -8.75 -3.42
N SER A 75 -18.31 -8.43 -2.14
CA SER A 75 -19.64 -8.44 -1.54
C SER A 75 -19.73 -7.34 -0.49
N PRO A 76 -20.85 -6.61 -0.40
CA PRO A 76 -21.08 -5.67 0.68
C PRO A 76 -21.36 -6.39 2.02
N PHE A 77 -21.65 -7.70 1.98
CA PHE A 77 -22.06 -8.47 3.16
C PHE A 77 -21.03 -9.51 3.58
N VAL A 78 -20.27 -10.05 2.63
CA VAL A 78 -19.30 -11.12 2.88
C VAL A 78 -17.88 -10.59 2.67
N TYR A 79 -17.08 -10.60 3.73
CA TYR A 79 -15.67 -10.25 3.64
C TYR A 79 -14.89 -11.38 2.96
N LYS A 80 -14.18 -11.06 1.87
CA LYS A 80 -13.36 -11.99 1.06
C LYS A 80 -14.12 -13.26 0.60
N PRO A 81 -15.20 -13.11 -0.18
CA PRO A 81 -16.09 -14.22 -0.54
C PRO A 81 -15.34 -15.37 -1.23
N LEU A 82 -14.55 -15.10 -2.27
CA LEU A 82 -13.79 -16.16 -2.97
C LEU A 82 -12.82 -16.91 -2.08
N LEU A 83 -12.13 -16.22 -1.17
CA LEU A 83 -11.19 -16.88 -0.26
C LEU A 83 -11.93 -17.77 0.74
N LYS A 84 -13.11 -17.32 1.21
CA LYS A 84 -13.94 -18.09 2.13
C LYS A 84 -14.45 -19.38 1.46
N GLU A 85 -14.93 -19.30 0.23
CA GLU A 85 -15.37 -20.46 -0.54
C GLU A 85 -14.20 -21.41 -0.82
N ALA A 86 -13.05 -20.89 -1.26
CA ALA A 86 -11.87 -21.69 -1.56
C ALA A 86 -11.31 -22.45 -0.34
N LEU A 87 -11.48 -21.89 0.86
CA LEU A 87 -10.94 -22.45 2.11
C LEU A 87 -12.00 -23.21 2.94
N TYR A 88 -13.23 -23.35 2.44
CA TYR A 88 -14.36 -23.86 3.21
C TYR A 88 -14.11 -25.27 3.78
N CYS A 89 -13.43 -26.13 3.01
CA CYS A 89 -13.14 -27.50 3.41
C CYS A 89 -11.88 -27.65 4.29
N ASP A 90 -10.98 -26.67 4.26
CA ASP A 90 -9.65 -26.77 4.89
C ASP A 90 -9.57 -26.08 6.26
N PHE A 91 -10.53 -25.21 6.60
CA PHE A 91 -10.51 -24.41 7.81
C PHE A 91 -11.73 -24.68 8.71
N PRO A 92 -11.57 -24.65 10.05
CA PRO A 92 -12.72 -24.71 10.95
C PRO A 92 -13.71 -23.58 10.67
N GLY A 93 -15.01 -23.87 10.70
CA GLY A 93 -16.05 -22.89 10.39
C GLY A 93 -16.00 -21.61 11.25
N SER A 94 -15.44 -21.68 12.46
CA SER A 94 -15.20 -20.53 13.34
C SER A 94 -14.17 -19.53 12.78
N PHE A 95 -13.20 -19.98 12.00
CA PHE A 95 -12.26 -19.09 11.30
C PHE A 95 -12.94 -18.39 10.12
N LEU A 96 -13.83 -19.09 9.42
CA LEU A 96 -14.53 -18.59 8.24
C LEU A 96 -15.73 -17.69 8.58
N SER A 97 -16.23 -17.75 9.82
CA SER A 97 -17.30 -16.88 10.31
C SER A 97 -16.79 -15.55 10.89
N ARG A 98 -15.48 -15.39 11.06
CA ARG A 98 -14.89 -14.15 11.55
C ARG A 98 -15.12 -13.02 10.54
N SER A 99 -15.88 -12.01 10.96
CA SER A 99 -16.14 -10.79 10.19
C SER A 99 -15.18 -9.63 10.53
N THR A 100 -14.39 -9.76 11.60
CA THR A 100 -13.45 -8.71 12.01
C THR A 100 -12.10 -8.87 11.33
N LYS A 101 -11.47 -7.75 10.96
CA LYS A 101 -10.04 -7.72 10.59
C LYS A 101 -9.23 -7.43 11.86
N GLY A 102 -7.99 -7.93 11.93
CA GLY A 102 -7.09 -7.53 13.00
C GLY A 102 -6.84 -6.03 12.89
N ASP A 103 -7.00 -5.30 13.99
CA ASP A 103 -6.62 -3.89 14.05
C ASP A 103 -5.19 -3.78 14.59
N TYR A 104 -4.32 -3.19 13.77
CA TYR A 104 -2.91 -2.95 14.09
C TYR A 104 -2.60 -1.46 14.18
N THR A 105 -3.62 -0.61 14.23
CA THR A 105 -3.47 0.85 14.21
C THR A 105 -2.73 1.34 15.44
N THR A 106 -3.14 0.91 16.63
CA THR A 106 -2.49 1.30 17.90
C THR A 106 -1.03 0.87 17.93
N GLN A 107 -0.75 -0.37 17.53
CA GLN A 107 0.61 -0.88 17.47
C GLN A 107 1.47 -0.06 16.51
N ARG A 108 0.97 0.22 15.30
CA ARG A 108 1.65 1.05 14.30
C ARG A 108 1.95 2.45 14.82
N CYS A 109 0.98 3.13 15.44
CA CYS A 109 1.19 4.49 15.97
C CYS A 109 2.25 4.48 17.08
N ASN A 110 2.19 3.50 17.98
CA ASN A 110 3.17 3.33 19.04
C ASN A 110 4.58 3.04 18.48
N ASP A 111 4.70 2.17 17.49
CA ASP A 111 5.98 1.83 16.88
C ASP A 111 6.61 3.04 16.18
N ILE A 112 5.80 3.89 15.54
CA ILE A 112 6.27 5.16 14.98
C ILE A 112 6.74 6.08 16.11
N LEU A 113 5.95 6.25 17.17
CA LEU A 113 6.29 7.12 18.30
C LEU A 113 7.62 6.71 18.95
N VAL A 114 7.80 5.42 19.23
CA VAL A 114 9.03 4.87 19.84
C VAL A 114 10.27 5.07 18.95
N ASN A 115 10.09 5.10 17.63
CA ASN A 115 11.19 5.24 16.67
C ASN A 115 11.29 6.63 16.03
N LEU A 116 10.49 7.60 16.47
CA LEU A 116 10.29 8.88 15.78
C LEU A 116 11.60 9.64 15.54
N SER A 117 12.45 9.75 16.57
CA SER A 117 13.77 10.40 16.46
C SER A 117 14.67 9.71 15.43
N LYS A 118 14.77 8.38 15.49
CA LYS A 118 15.56 7.59 14.53
C LYS A 118 15.06 7.74 13.10
N ILE A 119 13.74 7.82 12.91
CA ILE A 119 13.14 8.02 11.58
C ILE A 119 13.48 9.41 11.05
N HIS A 120 13.37 10.45 11.88
CA HIS A 120 13.76 11.81 11.50
C HIS A 120 15.23 11.88 11.07
N ASP A 121 16.15 11.38 11.90
CA ASP A 121 17.59 11.45 11.63
C ASP A 121 17.99 10.75 10.32
N ARG A 122 17.32 9.63 10.00
CA ARG A 122 17.54 8.90 8.74
C ARG A 122 17.01 9.65 7.52
N PHE A 123 15.88 10.34 7.65
CA PHE A 123 15.26 11.04 6.53
C PHE A 123 15.92 12.37 6.21
N ASP A 124 16.44 13.08 7.22
CA ASP A 124 17.20 14.32 7.05
C ASP A 124 18.43 14.14 6.14
N ASN A 125 19.01 12.94 6.12
CA ASN A 125 20.18 12.59 5.30
C ASN A 125 19.82 11.67 4.12
N SER A 126 18.53 11.49 3.84
CA SER A 126 18.10 10.59 2.78
C SER A 126 18.42 11.14 1.39
N TYR A 127 18.68 10.24 0.45
CA TYR A 127 18.84 10.61 -0.95
C TYR A 127 17.59 11.32 -1.51
N LEU A 128 16.39 10.97 -1.01
CA LEU A 128 15.14 11.65 -1.38
C LEU A 128 15.14 13.13 -1.00
N PHE A 129 15.67 13.47 0.18
CA PHE A 129 15.82 14.86 0.61
C PHE A 129 16.90 15.56 -0.22
N GLN A 130 18.05 14.92 -0.43
CA GLN A 130 19.15 15.45 -1.23
C GLN A 130 18.75 15.73 -2.69
N MET A 131 17.89 14.89 -3.28
CA MET A 131 17.31 15.10 -4.60
C MET A 131 16.17 16.13 -4.63
N GLY A 132 15.79 16.70 -3.48
CA GLY A 132 14.69 17.67 -3.38
C GLY A 132 13.30 17.07 -3.65
N LEU A 133 13.14 15.75 -3.56
CA LEU A 133 11.85 15.07 -3.83
C LEU A 133 10.86 15.19 -2.67
N ILE A 134 11.38 15.32 -1.44
CA ILE A 134 10.58 15.42 -0.22
C ILE A 134 10.81 16.74 0.50
N ASP A 135 9.73 17.28 1.08
CA ASP A 135 9.80 18.39 2.03
C ASP A 135 10.02 17.82 3.44
N ILE A 136 11.23 18.01 3.98
CA ILE A 136 11.59 17.43 5.28
C ILE A 136 10.76 17.99 6.44
N LYS A 137 10.32 19.24 6.35
CA LYS A 137 9.48 19.87 7.38
C LYS A 137 8.09 19.25 7.36
N LYS A 138 7.49 19.09 6.18
CA LYS A 138 6.18 18.42 6.04
C LYS A 138 6.26 16.94 6.41
N PHE A 139 7.39 16.29 6.12
CA PHE A 139 7.65 14.92 6.54
C PHE A 139 7.64 14.77 8.06
N ARG A 140 8.32 15.67 8.77
CA ARG A 140 8.32 15.68 10.24
C ARG A 140 6.91 15.83 10.81
N ILE A 141 6.16 16.84 10.34
CA ILE A 141 4.77 17.08 10.76
C ILE A 141 3.88 15.85 10.50
N CYS A 142 4.04 15.21 9.33
CA CYS A 142 3.29 14.01 8.98
C CYS A 142 3.59 12.84 9.91
N LEU A 143 4.86 12.65 10.31
CA LEU A 143 5.22 11.59 11.27
C LEU A 143 4.69 11.88 12.67
N ASP A 144 4.75 13.14 13.12
CA ASP A 144 4.19 13.56 14.40
C ASP A 144 2.68 13.30 14.44
N GLN A 145 1.99 13.61 13.34
CA GLN A 145 0.57 13.31 13.15
C GLN A 145 0.28 11.81 13.19
N LEU A 146 1.06 10.99 12.50
CA LEU A 146 0.91 9.53 12.53
C LEU A 146 1.16 8.95 13.92
N ALA A 147 2.16 9.44 14.65
CA ALA A 147 2.45 9.05 16.02
C ALA A 147 1.28 9.38 16.96
N ALA A 148 0.62 10.52 16.72
CA ALA A 148 -0.59 10.94 17.44
C ALA A 148 -1.89 10.25 16.97
N GLY A 149 -1.82 9.33 16.00
CA GLY A 149 -2.96 8.54 15.52
C GLY A 149 -3.77 9.17 14.38
N TYR A 150 -3.30 10.28 13.81
CA TYR A 150 -3.93 10.88 12.64
C TYR A 150 -3.54 10.13 11.36
N THR A 151 -4.43 10.15 10.36
CA THR A 151 -4.09 9.65 9.02
C THR A 151 -3.35 10.74 8.27
N ALA A 152 -2.21 10.40 7.66
CA ALA A 152 -1.45 11.30 6.82
C ALA A 152 -1.33 10.76 5.39
N THR A 153 -1.22 11.66 4.42
CA THR A 153 -1.17 11.30 2.99
C THR A 153 0.20 11.63 2.42
N LEU A 154 0.84 10.67 1.74
CA LEU A 154 2.16 10.88 1.10
C LEU A 154 2.21 12.11 0.18
N ARG A 155 1.09 12.49 -0.45
CA ARG A 155 0.99 13.68 -1.30
C ARG A 155 1.37 14.97 -0.57
N SER A 156 1.11 15.08 0.74
CA SER A 156 1.47 16.28 1.50
C SER A 156 2.99 16.40 1.69
N LEU A 157 3.76 15.33 1.46
CA LEU A 157 5.20 15.27 1.66
C LEU A 157 6.01 15.70 0.45
N LEU A 158 5.40 15.66 -0.73
CA LEU A 158 6.09 16.00 -1.98
C LEU A 158 6.37 17.50 -2.02
N ASN A 159 7.58 17.86 -2.44
CA ASN A 159 7.91 19.25 -2.71
C ASN A 159 7.08 19.77 -3.88
N ASN A 160 6.10 20.62 -3.57
CA ASN A 160 5.31 21.35 -4.55
C ASN A 160 5.96 22.68 -4.96
N SER A 161 7.19 22.92 -4.52
CA SER A 161 7.95 24.14 -4.79
C SER A 161 8.05 24.34 -6.30
N SER A 162 7.39 25.39 -6.78
CA SER A 162 7.63 25.92 -8.11
C SER A 162 8.92 26.72 -8.07
N CYS A 163 10.00 26.10 -8.52
CA CYS A 163 10.80 26.76 -9.53
C CYS A 163 10.21 26.39 -10.90
#